data_AF-A0ABC9P2A2-F1
#
_entry.id   AF-A0ABC9P2A2-F1
#
_cell.length_a   1.000
_cell.length_b   1.000
_cell.length_c   1.000
_cell.angle_alpha   90.00
_cell.angle_beta   90.00
_cell.angle_gamma   90.00
#
_symmetry.space_group_name_H-M   'P 1'
#
loop_
_entity.id
_entity.type
_entity.pdbx_description
1 polymer ?
#
loop_
_entity_poly.entity_id
_entity_poly.type
_entity_poly.pdbx_seq_one_letter_code
_entity_poly.pdbx_strand_id
1 'polypeptide(L)'
;IPQWVKGNSYKVQEATESRVLLEGILSWISKGDIELLPDAVTVPDKQPESTHVVQYGETLSSIAYQYGTDYQTLAALNGLANPNLIYPGQVLKVNGSATSNVYTVKYGDNLSSIAAKLGTNYQVLAALNGLANPNLIYPGQTLNY
;
A
#
# COMPACT_ATOMS: atom_id res chain seq x y z
N ILE A 1 -25.08 -5.60 29.72
CA ILE A 1 -24.94 -6.60 28.62
C ILE A 1 -25.67 -7.88 28.98
N PRO A 2 -26.51 -8.45 28.11
CA PRO A 2 -27.11 -9.77 28.33
C PRO A 2 -26.04 -10.85 28.52
N GLN A 3 -26.25 -11.76 29.48
CA GLN A 3 -25.27 -12.78 29.89
C GLN A 3 -24.79 -13.70 28.75
N TRP A 4 -25.61 -13.89 27.71
CA TRP A 4 -25.35 -14.77 26.57
C TRP A 4 -24.45 -14.16 25.47
N VAL A 5 -24.14 -12.86 25.55
CA VAL A 5 -23.20 -12.15 24.65
C VAL A 5 -21.76 -12.26 25.17
N LYS A 6 -21.58 -12.54 26.47
CA LYS A 6 -20.29 -12.46 27.15
C LYS A 6 -19.39 -13.64 26.76
N GLY A 7 -18.29 -13.36 26.07
CA GLY A 7 -17.28 -14.36 25.67
C GLY A 7 -17.39 -14.87 24.22
N ASN A 8 -18.37 -14.40 23.45
CA ASN A 8 -18.52 -14.72 22.03
C ASN A 8 -18.19 -13.50 21.15
N SER A 9 -17.65 -13.75 19.95
CA SER A 9 -17.40 -12.73 18.93
C SER A 9 -18.57 -12.64 17.96
N TYR A 10 -19.01 -11.42 17.63
CA TYR A 10 -20.12 -11.17 16.71
C TYR A 10 -19.71 -10.11 15.70
N LYS A 11 -20.14 -10.26 14.45
CA LYS A 11 -19.92 -9.24 13.41
C LYS A 11 -20.80 -8.02 13.66
N VAL A 12 -20.25 -6.82 13.52
CA VAL A 12 -21.01 -5.58 13.62
C VAL A 12 -21.77 -5.35 12.31
N GLN A 13 -23.08 -5.14 12.39
CA GLN A 13 -23.91 -4.76 11.24
C GLN A 13 -24.03 -3.25 11.10
N GLU A 14 -24.30 -2.54 12.20
CA GLU A 14 -24.43 -1.09 12.21
C GLU A 14 -23.81 -0.52 13.49
N ALA A 15 -23.20 0.66 13.40
CA ALA A 15 -22.59 1.32 14.54
C ALA A 15 -22.96 2.81 14.54
N THR A 16 -23.42 3.31 15.69
CA THR A 16 -23.57 4.74 15.97
C THR A 16 -22.42 5.21 16.84
N GLU A 17 -22.36 6.50 17.17
CA GLU A 17 -21.34 7.05 18.06
C GLU A 17 -21.27 6.32 19.41
N SER A 18 -22.38 5.81 19.94
CA SER A 18 -22.43 5.22 21.30
C SER A 18 -22.91 3.77 21.36
N ARG A 19 -23.47 3.20 20.28
CA ARG A 19 -24.05 1.84 20.28
C ARG A 19 -23.68 1.07 19.01
N VAL A 20 -23.74 -0.26 19.07
CA VAL A 20 -23.55 -1.16 17.93
C VAL A 20 -24.69 -2.17 17.85
N LEU A 21 -25.08 -2.53 16.63
CA LEU A 21 -25.98 -3.63 16.30
C LEU A 21 -25.11 -4.80 15.81
N LEU A 22 -25.25 -5.96 16.45
CA LEU A 22 -24.47 -7.15 16.13
C LEU A 22 -25.31 -8.11 15.29
N GLU A 23 -24.70 -8.79 14.32
CA GLU A 23 -25.36 -9.78 13.46
C GLU A 23 -25.99 -10.89 14.31
N GLY A 24 -27.26 -11.20 14.04
CA GLY A 24 -28.04 -12.19 14.81
C GLY A 24 -28.54 -11.70 16.16
N ILE A 25 -28.16 -10.48 16.58
CA ILE A 25 -28.61 -9.82 17.80
C ILE A 25 -29.36 -8.55 17.39
N LEU A 26 -30.69 -8.67 17.24
CA LEU A 26 -31.61 -7.57 16.89
C LEU A 26 -31.77 -6.53 18.03
N SER A 27 -30.69 -6.21 18.74
CA SER A 27 -30.68 -5.28 19.86
C SER A 27 -29.39 -4.48 19.87
N TRP A 28 -29.53 -3.18 20.12
CA TRP A 28 -28.42 -2.25 20.22
C TRP A 28 -27.67 -2.43 21.54
N ILE A 29 -26.36 -2.64 21.46
CA ILE A 29 -25.48 -2.81 22.62
C ILE A 29 -24.57 -1.59 22.73
N SER A 30 -24.35 -1.11 23.96
CA SER A 30 -23.48 0.04 24.23
C SER A 30 -22.01 -0.29 23.94
N LYS A 31 -21.29 0.61 23.25
CA LYS A 31 -19.86 0.42 22.93
C LYS A 31 -18.95 0.33 24.17
N GLY A 32 -19.27 1.04 25.25
CA GLY A 32 -18.47 1.04 26.49
C GLY A 32 -18.48 -0.29 27.26
N ASP A 33 -19.34 -1.21 26.85
CA ASP A 33 -19.55 -2.52 27.44
C ASP A 33 -18.85 -3.64 26.60
N ILE A 34 -18.30 -3.29 25.43
CA ILE A 34 -17.72 -4.24 24.47
C ILE A 34 -16.25 -3.92 24.31
N GLU A 35 -15.39 -4.94 24.36
CA GLU A 35 -14.01 -4.84 23.91
C GLU A 35 -13.98 -5.08 22.40
N LEU A 36 -13.75 -4.03 21.62
CA LEU A 36 -13.55 -4.16 20.17
C LEU A 36 -12.21 -4.87 19.96
N LEU A 37 -12.26 -6.16 19.66
CA LEU A 37 -11.12 -6.82 19.02
C LEU A 37 -10.93 -6.13 17.66
N PRO A 38 -9.70 -5.74 17.28
CA PRO A 38 -9.48 -5.19 15.95
C PRO A 38 -9.92 -6.23 14.93
N ASP A 39 -11.06 -5.99 14.28
CA ASP A 39 -11.48 -6.75 13.12
C ASP A 39 -10.32 -6.71 12.13
N ALA A 40 -9.87 -7.88 11.67
CA ALA A 40 -8.99 -7.99 10.52
C ALA A 40 -9.60 -7.18 9.39
N VAL A 41 -9.02 -6.00 9.14
CA VAL A 41 -9.65 -4.96 8.33
C VAL A 41 -9.66 -5.42 6.88
N THR A 42 -10.80 -5.96 6.44
CA THR A 42 -11.15 -6.01 5.02
C THR A 42 -11.83 -4.69 4.68
N VAL A 43 -11.04 -3.63 4.56
CA VAL A 43 -11.47 -2.40 3.89
C VAL A 43 -11.15 -2.53 2.40
N PRO A 44 -12.11 -2.26 1.49
CA PRO A 44 -11.78 -2.08 0.10
C PRO A 44 -10.81 -0.89 -0.02
N ASP A 45 -9.71 -1.19 -0.70
CA ASP A 45 -8.50 -0.41 -0.90
C ASP A 45 -8.77 0.96 -1.52
N LYS A 46 -8.96 1.98 -0.68
CA LYS A 46 -8.60 3.37 -1.01
C LYS A 46 -8.38 4.17 0.26
N GLN A 47 -7.29 3.84 0.95
CA GLN A 47 -6.72 4.72 1.97
C GLN A 47 -6.48 6.10 1.32
N PRO A 48 -6.87 7.23 1.94
CA PRO A 48 -6.62 8.54 1.34
C PRO A 48 -5.13 8.65 1.05
N GLU A 49 -4.74 9.01 -0.18
CA GLU A 49 -3.35 9.28 -0.56
C GLU A 49 -2.83 10.47 0.26
N SER A 50 -2.38 10.21 1.48
CA SER A 50 -1.52 11.04 2.28
C SER A 50 -0.21 11.25 1.53
N THR A 51 0.13 12.51 1.43
CA THR A 51 1.41 12.96 0.90
C THR A 51 2.27 13.52 2.02
N HIS A 52 3.57 13.46 1.85
CA HIS A 52 4.57 13.99 2.76
C HIS A 52 5.48 14.94 1.98
N VAL A 53 5.68 16.15 2.50
CA VAL A 53 6.62 17.11 1.93
C VAL A 53 7.97 16.87 2.58
N VAL A 54 8.96 16.47 1.79
CA VAL A 54 10.33 16.23 2.26
C VAL A 54 10.89 17.49 2.90
N GLN A 55 11.40 17.36 4.12
CA GLN A 55 12.05 18.41 4.89
C GLN A 55 13.58 18.32 4.76
N TYR A 56 14.26 19.39 5.15
CA TYR A 56 15.72 19.42 5.14
C TYR A 56 16.30 18.36 6.09
N GLY A 57 17.16 17.48 5.55
CA GLY A 57 17.82 16.42 6.31
C GLY A 57 17.07 15.09 6.37
N GLU A 58 15.89 15.00 5.75
CA GLU A 58 15.18 13.72 5.64
C GLU A 58 15.75 12.85 4.51
N THR A 59 15.62 11.54 4.71
CA THR A 59 15.96 10.51 3.73
C THR A 59 14.72 9.70 3.40
N LEU A 60 14.71 9.04 2.24
CA LEU A 60 13.56 8.21 1.87
C LEU A 60 13.33 7.08 2.89
N SER A 61 14.39 6.55 3.49
CA SER A 61 14.35 5.56 4.55
C SER A 61 13.79 6.09 5.88
N SER A 62 14.15 7.32 6.30
CA SER A 62 13.56 7.91 7.51
C SER A 62 12.07 8.21 7.34
N ILE A 63 11.68 8.68 6.15
CA ILE A 63 10.27 8.92 5.81
C ILE A 63 9.52 7.59 5.75
N ALA A 64 10.03 6.59 5.05
CA ALA A 64 9.41 5.27 4.97
C ALA A 64 9.17 4.65 6.36
N TYR A 65 10.18 4.73 7.23
CA TYR A 65 10.07 4.26 8.61
C TYR A 65 8.96 4.98 9.39
N GLN A 66 8.83 6.31 9.24
CA GLN A 66 7.78 7.10 9.87
C GLN A 66 6.37 6.64 9.46
N TYR A 67 6.21 6.16 8.23
CA TYR A 67 4.94 5.69 7.68
C TYR A 67 4.78 4.16 7.72
N GLY A 68 5.67 3.44 8.41
CA GLY A 68 5.59 1.99 8.57
C GLY A 68 5.78 1.21 7.27
N THR A 69 6.52 1.75 6.30
CA THR A 69 6.86 1.11 5.04
C THR A 69 8.39 1.04 4.86
N ASP A 70 8.87 0.46 3.76
CA ASP A 70 10.29 0.46 3.39
C ASP A 70 10.58 1.47 2.27
N TYR A 71 11.84 1.87 2.16
CA TYR A 71 12.22 2.89 1.17
C TYR A 71 12.02 2.39 -0.26
N GLN A 72 12.08 1.08 -0.50
CA GLN A 72 11.83 0.48 -1.81
C GLN A 72 10.36 0.63 -2.22
N THR A 73 9.42 0.30 -1.33
CA THR A 73 7.99 0.51 -1.58
C THR A 73 7.69 1.99 -1.73
N LEU A 74 8.28 2.85 -0.90
CA LEU A 74 8.10 4.29 -1.01
C LEU A 74 8.70 4.85 -2.31
N ALA A 75 9.86 4.37 -2.74
CA ALA A 75 10.46 4.74 -4.03
C ALA A 75 9.59 4.31 -5.20
N ALA A 76 9.11 3.06 -5.17
CA ALA A 76 8.21 2.49 -6.17
C ALA A 76 6.91 3.28 -6.28
N LEU A 77 6.26 3.57 -5.15
CA LEU A 77 5.02 4.34 -5.06
C LEU A 77 5.17 5.74 -5.69
N ASN A 78 6.38 6.30 -5.67
CA ASN A 78 6.70 7.63 -6.19
C ASN A 78 7.48 7.62 -7.51
N GLY A 79 7.72 6.44 -8.13
CA GLY A 79 8.47 6.31 -9.38
C GLY A 79 9.91 6.84 -9.31
N LEU A 80 10.54 6.79 -8.12
CA LEU A 80 11.89 7.34 -7.92
C LEU A 80 12.95 6.43 -8.53
N ALA A 81 13.66 6.92 -9.55
CA ALA A 81 14.77 6.19 -10.19
C ALA A 81 16.00 6.05 -9.28
N ASN A 82 16.24 7.02 -8.40
CA ASN A 82 17.29 6.96 -7.39
C ASN A 82 16.68 7.22 -6.00
N PRO A 83 16.48 6.17 -5.17
CA PRO A 83 15.92 6.30 -3.83
C PRO A 83 16.73 7.21 -2.89
N ASN A 84 18.02 7.42 -3.19
CA ASN A 84 18.91 8.30 -2.40
C ASN A 84 18.85 9.77 -2.83
N LEU A 85 18.08 10.09 -3.88
CA LEU A 85 18.01 11.43 -4.45
C LEU A 85 16.61 12.01 -4.28
N ILE A 86 16.35 12.53 -3.09
CA ILE A 86 15.15 13.32 -2.78
C ILE A 86 15.56 14.73 -2.35
N TYR A 87 14.68 15.71 -2.58
CA TYR A 87 14.96 17.12 -2.32
C TYR A 87 13.98 17.72 -1.32
N PRO A 88 14.42 18.65 -0.45
CA PRO A 88 13.50 19.41 0.39
C PRO A 88 12.44 20.12 -0.45
N GLY A 89 11.18 20.04 -0.03
CA GLY A 89 10.01 20.54 -0.76
C GLY A 89 9.40 19.54 -1.74
N GLN A 90 10.03 18.39 -1.98
CA GLN A 90 9.45 17.33 -2.81
C GLN A 90 8.25 16.70 -2.12
N VAL A 91 7.15 16.51 -2.86
CA VAL A 91 5.94 15.86 -2.34
C VAL A 91 6.00 14.37 -2.68
N LEU A 92 5.99 13.52 -1.66
CA LEU A 92 5.97 12.06 -1.79
C LEU A 92 4.61 11.51 -1.37
N LYS A 93 4.05 10.60 -2.14
CA LYS A 93 2.97 9.72 -1.71
C LYS A 93 3.52 8.78 -0.64
N VAL A 94 2.91 8.73 0.55
CA VAL A 94 3.42 7.94 1.68
C VAL A 94 2.49 6.82 2.12
N ASN A 95 1.29 6.78 1.56
CA ASN A 95 0.34 5.71 1.79
C ASN A 95 -0.50 5.47 0.53
N GLY A 96 -0.94 4.23 0.37
CA GLY A 96 -1.58 3.74 -0.85
C GLY A 96 -0.95 2.42 -1.24
N SER A 97 -1.77 1.45 -1.65
CA SER A 97 -1.27 0.32 -2.42
C SER A 97 -0.71 0.89 -3.72
N ALA A 98 0.61 0.76 -3.93
CA ALA A 98 1.11 0.79 -5.29
C ALA A 98 0.28 -0.24 -6.05
N THR A 99 -0.55 0.21 -6.99
CA THR A 99 -1.37 -0.69 -7.80
C THR A 99 -0.37 -1.40 -8.71
N SER A 100 0.23 -2.48 -8.21
CA SER A 100 1.26 -3.23 -8.91
C SER A 100 0.61 -3.91 -10.09
N ASN A 101 0.58 -3.20 -11.22
CA ASN A 101 0.24 -3.84 -12.47
C ASN A 101 1.44 -4.67 -12.89
N VAL A 102 1.14 -5.81 -13.49
CA VAL A 102 2.14 -6.82 -13.77
C VAL A 102 2.21 -7.08 -15.26
N TYR A 103 3.41 -7.06 -15.83
CA TYR A 103 3.69 -7.39 -17.21
C TYR A 103 4.57 -8.65 -17.28
N THR A 104 4.10 -9.67 -17.99
CA THR A 104 4.91 -10.86 -18.28
C THR A 104 5.69 -10.66 -19.57
N VAL A 105 7.02 -10.70 -19.48
CA VAL A 105 7.97 -10.57 -20.59
C VAL A 105 7.68 -11.64 -21.64
N LYS A 106 7.55 -11.22 -22.90
CA LYS A 106 7.33 -12.12 -24.04
C LYS A 106 8.61 -12.30 -24.85
N TYR A 107 8.64 -13.34 -25.68
CA TYR A 107 9.75 -13.56 -26.60
C TYR A 107 9.93 -12.34 -27.52
N GLY A 108 11.15 -11.80 -27.58
CA GLY A 108 11.49 -10.62 -28.37
C GLY A 108 11.28 -9.27 -27.67
N ASP A 109 10.74 -9.27 -26.45
CA ASP A 109 10.66 -8.04 -25.66
C ASP A 109 12.06 -7.60 -25.15
N ASN A 110 12.24 -6.30 -25.03
CA ASN A 110 13.32 -5.70 -24.24
C ASN A 110 12.73 -4.69 -23.24
N LEU A 111 13.49 -4.34 -22.22
CA LEU A 111 12.98 -3.49 -21.14
C LEU A 111 12.56 -2.09 -21.61
N SER A 112 13.22 -1.57 -22.66
CA SER A 112 12.87 -0.27 -23.26
C SER A 112 11.53 -0.31 -24.00
N SER A 113 11.29 -1.34 -24.81
CA SER A 113 10.02 -1.50 -25.54
C SER A 113 8.85 -1.78 -24.59
N ILE A 114 9.10 -2.55 -23.52
CA ILE A 114 8.10 -2.80 -22.47
C ILE A 114 7.78 -1.49 -21.74
N ALA A 115 8.78 -0.78 -21.23
CA ALA A 115 8.56 0.45 -20.49
C ALA A 115 7.79 1.50 -21.31
N ALA A 116 8.17 1.69 -22.58
CA ALA A 116 7.46 2.60 -23.49
C ALA A 116 5.99 2.21 -23.67
N LYS A 117 5.68 0.91 -23.79
CA LYS A 117 4.31 0.40 -23.90
C LYS A 117 3.50 0.62 -22.63
N LEU A 118 4.16 0.56 -21.47
CA LEU A 118 3.56 0.75 -20.15
C LEU A 118 3.53 2.24 -19.74
N GLY A 119 3.98 3.15 -20.59
CA GLY A 119 4.00 4.58 -20.29
C GLY A 119 5.03 4.99 -19.23
N THR A 120 6.06 4.17 -19.02
CA THR A 120 7.16 4.44 -18.07
C THR A 120 8.51 4.47 -18.81
N ASN A 121 9.59 4.70 -18.09
CA ASN A 121 10.95 4.57 -18.62
C ASN A 121 11.61 3.28 -18.13
N TYR A 122 12.57 2.76 -18.90
CA TYR A 122 13.18 1.47 -18.60
C TYR A 122 14.02 1.51 -17.31
N GLN A 123 14.56 2.68 -16.93
CA GLN A 123 15.31 2.82 -15.67
C GLN A 123 14.39 2.67 -14.46
N VAL A 124 13.21 3.26 -14.49
CA VAL A 124 12.17 3.14 -13.46
C VAL A 124 11.67 1.71 -13.43
N LEU A 125 11.39 1.11 -14.58
CA LEU A 125 10.96 -0.28 -14.66
C LEU A 125 12.05 -1.25 -14.14
N ALA A 126 13.32 -1.00 -14.45
CA ALA A 126 14.45 -1.77 -13.92
C ALA A 126 14.58 -1.63 -12.41
N ALA A 127 14.57 -0.39 -11.91
CA ALA A 127 14.72 -0.09 -10.49
C ALA A 127 13.57 -0.69 -9.67
N LEU A 128 12.34 -0.54 -10.15
CA LEU A 128 11.14 -1.11 -9.54
C LEU A 128 11.20 -2.64 -9.40
N ASN A 129 11.86 -3.30 -10.36
CA ASN A 129 12.00 -4.76 -10.38
C ASN A 129 13.37 -5.26 -9.91
N GLY A 130 14.20 -4.39 -9.33
CA GLY A 130 15.52 -4.75 -8.80
C GLY A 130 16.48 -5.34 -9.85
N LEU A 131 16.33 -4.95 -11.12
CA LEU A 131 17.14 -5.50 -12.21
C LEU A 131 18.55 -4.90 -12.20
N ALA A 132 19.53 -5.67 -11.71
CA ALA A 132 20.95 -5.28 -11.74
C ALA A 132 21.49 -5.08 -13.16
N ASN A 133 20.99 -5.86 -14.12
CA ASN A 133 21.28 -5.69 -15.55
C ASN A 133 19.97 -5.50 -16.31
N PRO A 134 19.62 -4.27 -16.72
CA PRO A 134 18.40 -3.96 -17.47
C PRO A 134 18.29 -4.68 -18.83
N ASN A 135 19.42 -5.14 -19.39
CA ASN A 135 19.47 -5.87 -20.65
C ASN A 135 19.24 -7.38 -20.48
N LEU A 136 19.17 -7.88 -19.25
CA LEU A 136 18.99 -9.30 -18.95
C LEU A 136 17.59 -9.53 -18.37
N ILE A 137 16.64 -9.77 -19.25
CA ILE A 137 15.28 -10.23 -18.91
C ILE A 137 14.96 -11.51 -19.67
N TYR A 138 14.13 -12.37 -19.08
CA TYR A 138 13.77 -13.66 -19.67
C TYR A 138 12.29 -13.72 -20.06
N PRO A 139 11.92 -14.37 -21.16
CA PRO A 139 10.52 -14.69 -21.43
C PRO A 139 9.87 -15.42 -20.25
N GLY A 140 8.67 -15.00 -19.86
CA GLY A 140 7.98 -15.50 -18.67
C GLY A 140 8.35 -14.77 -17.37
N GLN A 141 9.35 -13.89 -17.38
CA GLN A 141 9.66 -13.03 -16.23
C GLN A 141 8.53 -12.03 -16.00
N THR A 142 8.24 -11.80 -14.73
CA THR A 142 7.17 -10.92 -14.26
C THR A 142 7.77 -9.57 -13.84
N LEU A 143 7.27 -8.47 -14.42
CA LEU A 143 7.69 -7.10 -14.11
C LEU A 143 6.52 -6.30 -13.54
N ASN A 144 6.71 -5.70 -12.38
CA ASN A 144 5.80 -4.71 -11.79
C ASN A 144 5.98 -3.36 -12.49
N TYR A 145 4.90 -2.60 -12.71
CA TYR A 145 4.92 -1.27 -13.34
C TYR A 145 3.79 -0.35 -12.86
#